data_AF-A5UIW9-F1
#
_entry.id   AF-A5UIW9-F1
#
_cell.length_a   1.000
_cell.length_b   1.000
_cell.length_c   1.000
_cell.angle_alpha   90.00
_cell.angle_beta   90.00
_cell.angle_gamma   90.00
#
_symmetry.space_group_name_H-M   'P 1'
#
loop_
_entity.id
_entity.type
_entity.pdbx_description
1 polymer ?
#
loop_
_entity_poly.entity_id
_entity_poly.type
_entity_poly.pdbx_seq_one_letter_code
_entity_poly.pdbx_strand_id
1 'polypeptide(L)'
;MIDYIIIGIIAFSILVSLLRGFVREVLSLGSWIVAFIVASQFYPYLAAYLTQIESMYIRNGTAIAILFVLTLIVGAIVNYVISQLVDKTGLSGTDRVLGAAFGLVRGALIVAALLFFMDTFTNFEQTDWWKESQLIPHFGFIIEWFFQQLQASSSFLTPTLNQ
;
A
#
# COMPACT_ATOMS: atom_id res chain seq x y z
N MET A 1 14.67 -3.96 21.71
CA MET A 1 14.88 -4.82 20.51
C MET A 1 14.00 -4.39 19.34
N ILE A 2 12.72 -4.07 19.58
CA ILE A 2 11.79 -3.64 18.53
C ILE A 2 12.22 -2.34 17.83
N ASP A 3 12.90 -1.43 18.54
CA ASP A 3 13.42 -0.18 17.94
C ASP A 3 14.39 -0.46 16.79
N TYR A 4 15.24 -1.48 16.90
CA TYR A 4 16.16 -1.86 15.82
C TYR A 4 15.43 -2.43 14.61
N ILE A 5 14.30 -3.12 14.81
CA ILE A 5 13.46 -3.62 13.74
C ILE A 5 12.77 -2.45 13.04
N ILE A 6 12.22 -1.51 13.80
CA ILE A 6 11.58 -0.28 13.28
C ILE A 6 12.58 0.52 12.43
N ILE A 7 13.77 0.79 12.97
CA ILE A 7 14.84 1.49 12.26
C ILE A 7 15.24 0.71 11.01
N GLY A 8 15.37 -0.63 11.10
CA GLY A 8 15.70 -1.49 9.98
C GLY A 8 14.69 -1.40 8.83
N ILE A 9 13.39 -1.45 9.14
CA ILE A 9 12.31 -1.33 8.14
C ILE A 9 12.34 0.04 7.47
N ILE A 10 12.47 1.11 8.25
CA ILE A 10 12.49 2.49 7.72
C ILE A 10 13.73 2.71 6.87
N ALA A 11 14.92 2.31 7.35
CA ALA A 11 16.16 2.43 6.61
C ALA A 11 16.12 1.62 5.31
N PHE A 12 15.58 0.39 5.34
CA PHE A 12 15.39 -0.41 4.15
C PHE A 12 14.42 0.24 3.16
N SER A 13 13.30 0.78 3.65
CA SER A 13 12.33 1.50 2.82
C SER A 13 12.97 2.71 2.15
N ILE A 14 13.67 3.56 2.91
CA ILE A 14 14.41 4.72 2.39
C ILE A 14 15.44 4.28 1.34
N LEU A 15 16.23 3.24 1.61
CA LEU A 15 17.26 2.75 0.70
C LEU A 15 16.66 2.27 -0.62
N VAL A 16 15.59 1.46 -0.56
CA VAL A 16 14.89 0.97 -1.75
C VAL A 16 14.33 2.13 -2.57
N SER A 17 13.71 3.11 -1.91
CA SER A 17 13.13 4.28 -2.57
C SER A 17 14.18 5.23 -3.16
N LEU A 18 15.34 5.38 -2.49
CA LEU A 18 16.47 6.16 -2.98
C LEU A 18 17.10 5.50 -4.24
N LEU A 19 17.14 4.16 -4.27
CA LEU A 19 17.64 3.42 -5.44
C LEU A 19 16.65 3.41 -6.61
N ARG A 20 15.34 3.35 -6.33
CA ARG A 20 14.28 3.28 -7.35
C ARG A 20 13.85 4.64 -7.90
N GLY A 21 13.89 5.68 -7.07
CA GLY A 21 13.36 7.01 -7.40
C GLY A 21 11.88 7.19 -7.05
N PHE A 22 11.49 8.42 -6.72
CA PHE A 22 10.13 8.80 -6.34
C PHE A 22 9.10 8.50 -7.43
N VAL A 23 9.38 8.94 -8.67
CA VAL A 23 8.45 8.80 -9.80
C VAL A 23 8.10 7.34 -10.03
N ARG A 24 9.11 6.45 -9.96
CA ARG A 24 8.91 5.02 -10.15
C ARG A 24 7.98 4.43 -9.08
N GLU A 25 8.11 4.89 -7.84
CA GLU A 25 7.28 4.44 -6.73
C GLU A 25 5.85 4.95 -6.82
N VAL A 26 5.65 6.24 -7.09
CA VAL A 26 4.31 6.83 -7.22
C VAL A 26 3.56 6.23 -8.40
N LEU A 27 4.21 6.08 -9.55
CA LEU A 27 3.58 5.44 -10.72
C LEU A 27 3.27 3.97 -10.46
N SER A 28 4.15 3.25 -9.75
CA SER A 28 3.87 1.88 -9.34
C SER A 28 2.63 1.83 -8.45
N LEU A 29 2.53 2.64 -7.39
CA LEU A 29 1.37 2.65 -6.50
C LEU A 29 0.10 3.13 -7.22
N GLY A 30 0.21 4.16 -8.04
CA GLY A 30 -0.89 4.64 -8.88
C GLY A 30 -1.42 3.56 -9.83
N SER A 31 -0.52 2.74 -10.41
CA SER A 31 -0.93 1.63 -11.29
C SER A 31 -1.76 0.58 -10.57
N TRP A 32 -1.51 0.32 -9.28
CA TRP A 32 -2.35 -0.57 -8.48
C TRP A 32 -3.75 0.00 -8.29
N ILE A 33 -3.86 1.29 -7.95
CA ILE A 33 -5.16 1.96 -7.79
C ILE A 33 -5.94 1.92 -9.11
N VAL A 34 -5.29 2.28 -10.22
CA VAL A 34 -5.91 2.24 -11.55
C VAL A 34 -6.32 0.81 -11.92
N ALA A 35 -5.50 -0.20 -11.64
CA ALA A 35 -5.84 -1.60 -11.89
C ALA A 35 -7.06 -2.05 -11.11
N PHE A 36 -7.21 -1.63 -9.84
CA PHE A 36 -8.42 -1.91 -9.06
C PHE A 36 -9.67 -1.26 -9.67
N ILE A 37 -9.58 0.02 -10.07
CA ILE A 37 -10.71 0.74 -10.69
C ILE A 37 -11.10 0.10 -12.02
N VAL A 38 -10.11 -0.22 -12.86
CA VAL A 38 -10.36 -0.84 -14.16
C VAL A 38 -10.95 -2.23 -13.97
N ALA A 39 -10.38 -3.05 -13.10
CA ALA A 39 -10.90 -4.39 -12.86
C ALA A 39 -12.31 -4.35 -12.25
N SER A 40 -12.60 -3.46 -11.31
CA SER A 40 -13.93 -3.37 -10.68
C SER A 40 -15.01 -2.85 -11.61
N GLN A 41 -14.68 -1.92 -12.51
CA GLN A 41 -15.65 -1.33 -13.44
C GLN A 41 -15.83 -2.18 -14.70
N PHE A 42 -14.77 -2.79 -15.22
CA PHE A 42 -14.79 -3.44 -16.54
C PHE A 42 -14.96 -4.96 -16.50
N TYR A 43 -14.86 -5.62 -15.33
CA TYR A 43 -15.03 -7.07 -15.27
C TYR A 43 -16.35 -7.60 -15.85
N PRO A 44 -17.52 -6.92 -15.75
CA PRO A 44 -18.77 -7.48 -16.27
C PRO A 44 -18.71 -7.66 -17.79
N TYR A 45 -18.05 -6.73 -18.48
CA TYR A 45 -17.88 -6.79 -19.93
C TYR A 45 -16.98 -7.94 -20.33
N LEU A 46 -15.84 -8.13 -19.65
CA LEU A 46 -14.93 -9.24 -19.96
C LEU A 46 -15.53 -10.59 -19.57
N ALA A 47 -16.24 -10.66 -18.44
CA ALA A 47 -16.92 -11.86 -17.97
C ALA A 47 -17.97 -12.37 -18.97
N ALA A 48 -18.63 -11.49 -19.72
CA ALA A 48 -19.59 -11.87 -20.75
C ALA A 48 -18.97 -12.69 -21.90
N TYR A 49 -17.67 -12.49 -22.19
CA TYR A 49 -16.94 -13.25 -23.20
C TYR A 49 -16.39 -14.60 -22.69
N LEU A 50 -16.32 -14.79 -21.38
CA LEU A 50 -15.84 -16.02 -20.73
C LEU A 50 -16.94 -17.07 -20.62
N THR A 51 -17.61 -17.38 -21.73
CA THR A 51 -18.78 -18.28 -21.78
C THR A 51 -18.45 -19.74 -21.44
N GLN A 52 -17.18 -20.13 -21.53
CA GLN A 52 -16.70 -21.48 -21.18
C GLN A 52 -16.67 -21.73 -19.66
N ILE A 53 -16.80 -20.70 -18.83
CA ILE A 53 -16.81 -20.83 -17.37
C ILE A 53 -18.26 -20.80 -16.89
N GLU A 54 -18.75 -21.95 -16.42
CA GLU A 54 -20.13 -22.11 -15.97
C GLU A 54 -20.40 -21.38 -14.65
N SER A 55 -19.46 -21.47 -13.70
CA SER A 55 -19.60 -20.81 -12.38
C SER A 55 -19.45 -19.30 -12.50
N MET A 56 -20.51 -18.57 -12.17
CA MET A 56 -20.54 -17.09 -12.18
C MET A 56 -19.44 -16.48 -11.30
N TYR A 57 -19.19 -17.06 -10.12
CA TYR A 57 -18.15 -16.57 -9.20
C TYR A 57 -16.76 -16.71 -9.80
N ILE A 58 -16.45 -17.89 -10.38
CA ILE A 58 -15.15 -18.16 -11.01
C ILE A 58 -14.98 -17.29 -12.26
N ARG A 59 -16.04 -17.12 -13.05
CA ARG A 59 -16.02 -16.31 -14.28
C ARG A 59 -15.72 -14.84 -13.98
N ASN A 60 -16.43 -14.26 -13.02
CA ASN A 60 -16.21 -12.87 -12.62
C ASN A 60 -14.82 -12.69 -11.99
N GLY A 61 -14.41 -13.60 -11.10
CA GLY A 61 -13.07 -13.58 -10.51
C GLY A 61 -11.96 -13.67 -11.56
N THR A 62 -12.14 -14.52 -12.57
CA THR A 62 -11.19 -14.65 -13.69
C THR A 62 -11.12 -13.37 -14.52
N ALA A 63 -12.27 -12.76 -14.84
CA ALA A 63 -12.32 -11.50 -15.57
C ALA A 63 -11.62 -10.36 -14.80
N ILE A 64 -11.87 -10.24 -13.49
CA ILE A 64 -11.19 -9.29 -12.61
C ILE A 64 -9.69 -9.54 -12.65
N ALA A 65 -9.24 -10.78 -12.46
CA ALA A 65 -7.82 -11.13 -12.46
C ALA A 65 -7.13 -10.77 -13.78
N ILE A 66 -7.75 -11.10 -14.91
CA ILE A 66 -7.22 -10.76 -16.24
C ILE A 66 -7.08 -9.25 -16.40
N LEU A 67 -8.15 -8.48 -16.14
CA LEU A 67 -8.12 -7.03 -16.29
C LEU A 67 -7.10 -6.39 -15.35
N PHE A 68 -7.03 -6.87 -14.11
CA PHE A 68 -6.10 -6.37 -13.11
C PHE A 68 -4.65 -6.57 -13.57
N VAL A 69 -4.29 -7.79 -13.98
CA VAL A 69 -2.94 -8.12 -14.44
C VAL A 69 -2.59 -7.35 -15.72
N LEU A 70 -3.50 -7.30 -16.70
CA LEU A 70 -3.27 -6.54 -17.94
C LEU A 70 -3.05 -5.05 -17.65
N THR A 71 -3.85 -4.46 -16.76
CA THR A 71 -3.70 -3.05 -16.38
C THR A 71 -2.38 -2.81 -15.66
N LEU A 72 -1.94 -3.71 -14.79
CA LEU A 72 -0.62 -3.63 -14.15
C LEU A 72 0.53 -3.74 -15.17
N ILE A 73 0.41 -4.61 -16.18
CA ILE A 73 1.42 -4.74 -17.24
C ILE A 73 1.53 -3.41 -18.01
N VAL A 74 0.40 -2.83 -18.41
CA VAL A 74 0.36 -1.52 -19.10
C VAL A 74 0.95 -0.44 -18.19
N GLY A 75 0.55 -0.40 -16.92
CA GLY A 75 1.09 0.52 -15.92
C GLY A 75 2.60 0.38 -15.72
N ALA A 76 3.13 -0.84 -15.73
CA ALA A 76 4.57 -1.11 -15.63
C ALA A 76 5.34 -0.60 -16.85
N ILE A 77 4.78 -0.76 -18.06
CA ILE A 77 5.36 -0.22 -19.30
C ILE A 77 5.40 1.31 -19.23
N VAL A 78 4.28 1.94 -18.86
CA VAL A 78 4.21 3.41 -18.68
C VAL A 78 5.24 3.86 -17.65
N ASN A 79 5.30 3.19 -16.50
CA ASN A 79 6.27 3.48 -15.45
C ASN A 79 7.72 3.42 -15.97
N TYR A 80 8.05 2.38 -16.74
CA TYR A 80 9.37 2.24 -17.35
C TYR A 80 9.68 3.40 -18.31
N VAL A 81 8.75 3.75 -19.19
CA VAL A 81 8.94 4.86 -20.15
C VAL A 81 9.11 6.19 -19.43
N ILE A 82 8.27 6.51 -18.46
CA ILE A 82 8.38 7.76 -17.69
C ILE A 82 9.67 7.79 -16.88
N SER A 83 10.06 6.68 -16.26
CA SER A 83 11.33 6.58 -15.53
C SER A 83 12.52 6.90 -16.44
N GLN A 84 12.53 6.36 -17.67
CA GLN A 84 13.56 6.65 -18.66
C GLN A 84 13.59 8.13 -19.08
N LEU A 85 12.44 8.79 -19.13
CA LEU A 85 12.38 10.24 -19.42
C LEU A 85 13.01 11.05 -18.28
N VAL A 86 12.73 10.71 -17.02
CA VAL A 86 13.33 11.37 -15.84
C VAL A 86 14.84 11.19 -15.81
N ASP A 87 15.33 9.99 -16.15
CA ASP A 87 16.76 9.75 -16.24
C ASP A 87 17.42 10.59 -17.34
N LYS A 88 16.74 10.80 -18.47
CA LYS A 88 17.24 11.61 -19.59
C LYS A 88 17.18 13.12 -19.35
N THR A 89 16.29 13.62 -18.51
CA THR A 89 16.21 15.06 -18.19
C THR A 89 17.29 15.51 -17.20
N GLY A 90 18.08 14.60 -16.65
CA GLY A 90 19.11 14.91 -15.64
C GLY A 90 18.53 15.16 -14.24
N LEU A 91 17.21 15.01 -14.06
CA LEU A 91 16.51 15.19 -12.78
C LEU A 91 16.58 13.95 -11.86
N SER A 92 17.27 12.89 -12.29
CA SER A 92 17.44 11.64 -11.53
C SER A 92 17.96 11.87 -10.09
N GLY A 93 18.82 12.88 -9.88
CA GLY A 93 19.29 13.23 -8.54
C GLY A 93 18.17 13.71 -7.61
N THR A 94 17.35 14.67 -8.07
CA THR A 94 16.20 15.18 -7.33
C THR A 94 15.15 14.09 -7.11
N ASP A 95 14.89 13.27 -8.12
CA ASP A 95 13.93 12.16 -8.04
C ASP A 95 14.32 11.13 -6.95
N ARG A 96 15.62 10.82 -6.80
CA ARG A 96 16.11 9.92 -5.74
C ARG A 96 16.01 10.54 -4.34
N VAL A 97 16.25 11.83 -4.20
CA VAL A 97 16.10 12.54 -2.91
C VAL A 97 14.63 12.59 -2.48
N LEU A 98 13.73 12.91 -3.42
CA LEU A 98 12.29 12.81 -3.17
C LEU A 98 11.89 11.37 -2.87
N GLY A 99 12.54 10.39 -3.52
CA GLY A 99 12.36 8.98 -3.26
C GLY A 99 12.70 8.64 -1.82
N ALA A 100 13.83 9.13 -1.29
CA ALA A 100 14.20 8.92 0.11
C ALA A 100 13.15 9.46 1.09
N ALA A 101 12.63 10.68 0.85
CA ALA A 101 11.57 11.26 1.68
C ALA A 101 10.27 10.44 1.61
N PHE A 102 9.89 9.98 0.41
CA PHE A 102 8.76 9.09 0.20
C PHE A 102 8.95 7.73 0.90
N GLY A 103 10.15 7.16 0.81
CA GLY A 103 10.52 5.90 1.46
C GLY A 103 10.47 5.98 2.98
N LEU A 104 10.79 7.14 3.56
CA LEU A 104 10.63 7.42 4.99
C LEU A 104 9.16 7.37 5.39
N VAL A 105 8.30 8.10 4.66
CA VAL A 105 6.85 8.11 4.92
C VAL A 105 6.27 6.69 4.76
N ARG A 106 6.62 6.00 3.67
CA ARG A 106 6.18 4.62 3.41
C ARG A 106 6.65 3.67 4.51
N GLY A 107 7.91 3.78 4.94
CA GLY A 107 8.48 2.97 6.02
C GLY A 107 7.75 3.20 7.34
N ALA A 108 7.48 4.46 7.67
CA ALA A 108 6.71 4.82 8.86
C ALA A 108 5.27 4.26 8.82
N LEU A 109 4.60 4.33 7.66
CA LEU A 109 3.27 3.75 7.48
C LEU A 109 3.27 2.22 7.61
N ILE A 110 4.28 1.54 7.05
CA ILE A 110 4.43 0.08 7.19
C ILE A 110 4.63 -0.31 8.66
N VAL A 111 5.50 0.41 9.38
CA VAL A 111 5.72 0.18 10.81
C VAL A 111 4.43 0.43 11.61
N ALA A 112 3.74 1.54 11.36
CA ALA A 112 2.48 1.86 12.04
C ALA A 112 1.43 0.76 11.81
N ALA A 113 1.28 0.28 10.57
CA ALA A 113 0.39 -0.82 10.26
C ALA A 113 0.79 -2.11 11.02
N LEU A 114 2.08 -2.47 11.03
CA LEU A 114 2.56 -3.66 11.76
C LEU A 114 2.29 -3.56 13.26
N LEU A 115 2.60 -2.42 13.88
CA LEU A 115 2.33 -2.19 15.30
C LEU A 115 0.83 -2.26 15.60
N PHE A 116 -0.01 -1.65 14.77
CA PHE A 116 -1.47 -1.72 14.87
C PHE A 116 -1.98 -3.17 14.80
N PHE A 117 -1.49 -3.96 13.83
CA PHE A 117 -1.87 -5.37 13.71
C PHE A 117 -1.39 -6.19 14.92
N MET A 118 -0.19 -5.94 15.43
CA MET A 118 0.35 -6.65 16.60
C MET A 118 -0.42 -6.34 17.88
N ASP A 119 -0.81 -5.08 18.06
CA ASP A 119 -1.67 -4.65 19.15
C ASP A 119 -3.06 -5.31 19.05
N THR A 120 -3.77 -5.03 17.94
CA THR A 120 -5.17 -5.44 17.74
C THR A 120 -5.37 -6.96 17.81
N PHE A 121 -4.45 -7.76 17.26
CA PHE A 121 -4.63 -9.22 17.14
C PHE A 121 -3.96 -10.02 18.25
N THR A 122 -3.05 -9.44 19.04
CA THR A 122 -2.25 -10.23 19.99
C THR A 122 -2.09 -9.57 21.37
N ASN A 123 -2.66 -8.38 21.61
CA ASN A 123 -2.55 -7.65 22.89
C ASN A 123 -1.09 -7.51 23.36
N PHE A 124 -0.17 -7.24 22.43
CA PHE A 124 1.27 -7.14 22.73
C PHE A 124 1.64 -5.95 23.63
N GLU A 125 0.74 -4.98 23.83
CA GLU A 125 0.95 -3.80 24.69
C GLU A 125 1.41 -4.12 26.12
N GLN A 126 1.08 -5.32 26.62
CA GLN A 126 1.40 -5.71 27.99
C GLN A 126 2.83 -6.21 28.18
N THR A 127 3.58 -6.45 27.10
CA THR A 127 4.92 -7.05 27.15
C THR A 127 6.04 -6.03 27.41
N ASP A 128 7.10 -6.45 28.11
CA ASP A 128 8.17 -5.55 28.58
C ASP A 128 8.89 -4.82 27.44
N TRP A 129 9.07 -5.48 26.30
CA TRP A 129 9.71 -4.93 25.11
C TRP A 129 8.88 -3.87 24.37
N TRP A 130 7.56 -3.82 24.60
CA TRP A 130 6.69 -2.75 24.11
C TRP A 130 6.83 -1.50 24.99
N LYS A 131 6.85 -1.68 26.31
CA LYS A 131 6.97 -0.59 27.30
C LYS A 131 8.36 0.05 27.33
N GLU A 132 9.40 -0.71 27.03
CA GLU A 132 10.78 -0.20 26.96
C GLU A 132 11.11 0.53 25.65
N SER A 133 10.26 0.46 24.62
CA SER A 133 10.55 1.07 23.32
C SER A 133 10.42 2.60 23.36
N GLN A 134 11.45 3.29 22.88
CA GLN A 134 11.43 4.75 22.79
C GLN A 134 10.77 5.26 21.50
N LEU A 135 10.73 4.42 20.46
CA LEU A 135 10.15 4.79 19.17
C LEU A 135 8.64 4.59 19.10
N ILE A 136 8.07 3.58 19.78
CA ILE A 136 6.63 3.31 19.76
C ILE A 136 5.79 4.56 20.14
N PRO A 137 6.11 5.32 21.20
CA PRO A 137 5.35 6.54 21.55
C PRO A 137 5.35 7.61 20.45
N HIS A 138 6.41 7.71 19.64
CA HIS A 138 6.50 8.68 18.55
C HIS A 138 5.62 8.30 17.35
N PHE A 139 5.33 7.01 17.16
CA PHE A 139 4.34 6.55 16.19
C PHE A 139 2.91 6.73 16.68
N GLY A 140 2.71 7.02 17.97
CA GLY A 140 1.39 7.26 18.57
C GLY A 140 0.53 8.25 17.79
N PHE A 141 1.11 9.36 17.31
CA PHE A 141 0.38 10.32 16.48
C PHE A 141 -0.13 9.74 15.14
N ILE A 142 0.70 8.95 14.45
CA ILE A 142 0.34 8.31 13.18
C ILE A 142 -0.70 7.20 13.43
N ILE A 143 -0.52 6.45 14.52
CA ILE A 143 -1.41 5.38 14.95
C ILE A 143 -2.78 5.96 15.33
N GLU A 144 -2.85 7.00 16.16
CA GLU A 144 -4.09 7.69 16.54
C GLU A 144 -4.82 8.28 15.33
N TRP A 145 -4.10 8.95 14.42
CA TRP A 145 -4.70 9.43 13.17
C TRP A 145 -5.28 8.28 12.34
N PHE A 146 -4.55 7.17 12.23
CA PHE A 146 -5.01 5.98 11.52
C PHE A 146 -6.22 5.33 12.20
N PHE A 147 -6.22 5.23 13.53
CA PHE A 147 -7.35 4.74 14.32
C PHE A 147 -8.59 5.61 14.14
N GLN A 148 -8.45 6.95 14.16
CA GLN A 148 -9.58 7.85 13.90
C GLN A 148 -10.16 7.62 12.49
N GLN A 149 -9.30 7.42 11.50
CA GLN A 149 -9.74 7.18 10.12
C GLN A 149 -10.41 5.79 9.96
N LEU A 150 -9.88 4.78 10.63
CA LEU A 150 -10.50 3.45 10.69
C LEU A 150 -11.83 3.49 11.43
N GLN A 151 -11.93 4.22 12.54
CA GLN A 151 -13.16 4.34 13.33
C GLN A 151 -14.24 5.15 12.60
N ALA A 152 -13.84 6.21 11.90
CA ALA A 152 -14.72 6.95 11.00
C ALA A 152 -15.28 6.04 9.90
N SER A 153 -14.45 5.15 9.35
CA SER A 153 -14.84 4.18 8.31
C SER A 153 -15.63 2.98 8.86
N SER A 154 -15.39 2.57 10.10
CA SER A 154 -16.11 1.47 10.76
C SER A 154 -17.40 1.93 11.45
N SER A 155 -17.60 3.23 11.65
CA SER A 155 -18.91 3.78 12.05
C SER A 155 -20.02 3.45 11.01
N PHE A 156 -19.65 3.25 9.74
CA PHE A 156 -20.52 2.72 8.69
C PHE A 156 -20.92 1.23 8.90
N LEU A 157 -20.29 0.53 9.83
CA LEU A 157 -20.60 -0.84 10.23
C LEU A 157 -21.33 -0.92 11.58
N THR A 158 -21.82 0.19 12.14
CA THR A 158 -22.79 0.11 13.25
C THR A 158 -24.08 -0.44 12.66
N PRO A 159 -24.45 -1.71 12.89
CA PRO A 159 -25.73 -2.18 12.45
C PRO A 159 -26.75 -1.41 13.27
N THR A 160 -27.73 -0.83 12.60
CA THR A 160 -29.03 -0.48 13.17
C THR A 160 -29.67 -1.76 13.73
N LEU A 161 -29.20 -2.20 14.91
CA LEU A 161 -29.82 -3.23 15.73
C LEU A 161 -30.26 -2.59 17.04
N ASN A 162 -31.19 -1.65 16.89
CA ASN A 162 -32.14 -1.23 17.92
C ASN A 162 -33.40 -0.79 17.18
N GLN A 163 -34.12 -1.76 16.62
CA GLN A 163 -35.58 -1.76 16.51
C GLN A 163 -36.08 -3.20 16.63
#